data_AF-A0A964PW26-F1
#
_entry.id   AF-A0A964PW26-F1
#
_cell.length_a   1.000
_cell.length_b   1.000
_cell.length_c   1.000
_cell.angle_alpha   90.00
_cell.angle_beta   90.00
_cell.angle_gamma   90.00
#
_symmetry.space_group_name_H-M   'P 1'
#
loop_
_entity.id
_entity.type
_entity.pdbx_description
1 polymer ?
#
loop_
_entity_poly.entity_id
_entity_poly.type
_entity_poly.pdbx_seq_one_letter_code
_entity_poly.pdbx_strand_id
1 'polypeptide(L)' 'MKRKTSITLSDELFRELDRYAGSGESRSSYIERVLRYHFQRQARETQQADDVERLNAAADRLNAEMAEVLEFQSAWPDAE' A
#
# COMPACT_ATOMS: atom_id res chain seq x y z
N MET A 1 3.63 -3.23 26.95
CA MET A 1 2.78 -4.02 27.86
C MET A 1 1.62 -4.61 27.07
N LYS A 2 1.19 -5.85 27.34
CA LYS A 2 0.04 -6.49 26.67
C LYS A 2 -1.22 -6.34 27.53
N ARG A 3 -2.39 -6.14 26.91
CA ARG A 3 -3.70 -6.15 27.58
C ARG A 3 -4.51 -7.36 27.13
N LYS A 4 -5.14 -8.06 28.08
CA LYS A 4 -6.08 -9.14 27.74
C LYS A 4 -7.41 -8.53 27.31
N THR A 5 -7.93 -9.01 26.20
CA THR A 5 -9.21 -8.58 25.62
C THR A 5 -10.00 -9.82 25.21
N SER A 6 -11.27 -9.88 25.60
CA SER A 6 -12.18 -10.90 25.10
C SER A 6 -12.79 -10.41 23.79
N ILE A 7 -12.78 -11.27 22.77
CA ILE A 7 -13.37 -11.00 21.46
C ILE A 7 -14.31 -12.15 21.11
N THR A 8 -15.46 -11.82 20.51
CA THR A 8 -16.39 -12.82 20.00
C THR A 8 -16.03 -13.08 18.53
N LEU A 9 -15.91 -14.35 18.16
CA LEU A 9 -15.61 -14.81 16.81
C LEU A 9 -16.65 -15.88 16.44
N SER A 10 -16.91 -16.07 15.15
CA SER A 10 -17.71 -17.21 14.71
C SER A 10 -16.97 -18.53 15.00
N ASP A 11 -17.71 -19.62 15.20
CA ASP A 11 -17.12 -20.95 15.42
C ASP A 11 -16.28 -21.43 14.24
N GLU A 12 -16.61 -21.00 13.03
CA GLU A 12 -15.82 -21.24 11.83
C GLU A 12 -14.45 -20.57 11.92
N LEU A 13 -14.43 -19.26 12.21
CA LEU A 13 -13.19 -18.49 12.31
C LEU A 13 -12.34 -18.94 13.51
N PHE A 14 -12.98 -19.35 14.61
CA PHE A 14 -12.26 -19.88 15.77
C PHE A 14 -11.53 -21.20 15.42
N ARG A 15 -12.17 -22.09 14.65
CA ARG A 15 -11.53 -23.32 14.16
C ARG A 15 -10.41 -23.03 13.17
N GLU A 16 -10.55 -22.03 12.31
CA GLU A 16 -9.48 -21.57 11.43
C GLU A 16 -8.28 -21.04 12.21
N LEU A 17 -8.54 -20.18 13.20
CA LEU A 17 -7.52 -19.65 14.09
C LEU A 17 -6.71 -20.78 14.75
N ASP A 18 -7.38 -21.83 15.22
CA ASP A 18 -6.72 -23.00 15.80
C ASP A 18 -5.83 -23.74 14.81
N ARG A 19 -6.29 -23.90 13.57
CA ARG A 19 -5.50 -24.53 12.50
C ARG A 19 -4.23 -23.73 12.18
N TYR A 20 -4.34 -22.40 12.13
CA TYR A 20 -3.21 -21.54 11.74
C TYR A 20 -2.24 -21.20 12.88
N ALA A 21 -2.71 -21.11 14.12
CA ALA A 21 -1.85 -20.93 15.29
C ALA A 21 -1.01 -22.19 15.56
N GLY A 22 -1.57 -23.38 15.27
CA GLY A 22 -0.90 -24.66 15.50
C GLY A 22 -0.63 -24.93 16.99
N SER A 23 0.22 -25.91 17.29
CA SER A 23 0.55 -26.32 18.67
C SER A 23 1.69 -25.52 19.31
N GLY A 24 2.44 -24.74 18.52
CA GLY A 24 3.64 -24.02 18.97
C GLY A 24 3.43 -22.54 19.31
N GLU A 25 2.31 -21.94 18.90
CA GLU A 25 2.01 -20.51 19.12
C GLU A 25 0.65 -20.34 19.83
N SER A 26 0.57 -19.40 20.77
CA SER A 26 -0.72 -19.08 21.39
C SER A 26 -1.62 -18.32 20.40
N ARG A 27 -2.93 -18.56 20.45
CA ARG A 27 -3.94 -17.82 19.66
C ARG A 27 -3.74 -16.30 19.74
N SER A 28 -3.45 -15.78 20.93
CA SER A 28 -3.23 -14.34 21.14
C SER A 28 -1.95 -13.83 20.47
N SER A 29 -0.88 -14.64 20.43
CA SER A 29 0.34 -14.31 19.69
C SER A 29 0.08 -14.30 18.17
N TYR A 30 -0.63 -15.31 17.68
CA TYR A 30 -1.01 -15.39 16.27
C TYR A 30 -1.87 -14.17 15.86
N ILE A 31 -2.90 -13.86 16.63
CA ILE A 31 -3.76 -12.68 16.40
C ILE A 31 -2.93 -11.39 16.42
N GLU A 32 -2.04 -11.23 17.39
CA GLU A 32 -1.19 -10.03 17.46
C GLU A 32 -0.31 -9.88 16.22
N ARG A 33 0.28 -10.98 15.73
CA ARG A 33 1.11 -10.99 14.52
C ARG A 33 0.31 -10.60 13.27
N VAL A 34 -0.88 -11.18 13.10
CA VAL A 34 -1.78 -10.85 11.98
C VAL A 34 -2.21 -9.39 12.03
N LEU A 35 -2.63 -8.89 13.19
CA LEU A 35 -3.05 -7.49 13.35
C LEU A 35 -1.90 -6.53 13.06
N ARG A 36 -0.69 -6.82 13.54
CA ARG A 36 0.49 -6.01 13.27
C ARG A 36 0.79 -5.92 11.77
N TYR A 37 0.77 -7.06 11.08
CA TYR A 37 0.96 -7.11 9.63
C TYR A 37 -0.15 -6.33 8.91
N HIS A 38 -1.41 -6.52 9.31
CA HIS A 38 -2.55 -5.84 8.73
C HIS A 38 -2.44 -4.31 8.83
N PHE A 39 -2.15 -3.78 10.03
CA PHE A 39 -2.00 -2.33 10.21
C PHE A 39 -0.78 -1.75 9.51
N GLN A 40 0.34 -2.49 9.47
CA GLN A 40 1.50 -2.07 8.68
C GLN A 40 1.19 -2.00 7.20
N ARG A 41 0.42 -2.98 6.68
CA ARG A 41 0.01 -3.00 5.28
C ARG A 41 -0.94 -1.83 4.97
N GLN A 42 -1.94 -1.59 5.82
CA GLN A 42 -2.85 -0.44 5.65
C GLN A 42 -2.10 0.90 5.68
N ALA A 43 -1.16 1.08 6.62
CA ALA A 43 -0.36 2.30 6.68
C ALA A 43 0.46 2.53 5.40
N ARG A 44 1.02 1.45 4.83
CA ARG A 44 1.74 1.51 3.54
C ARG A 44 0.80 1.81 2.38
N GLU A 45 -0.36 1.17 2.33
CA GLU A 45 -1.37 1.42 1.28
C GLU A 45 -1.83 2.88 1.27
N THR A 46 -2.05 3.47 2.46
CA THR A 46 -2.38 4.91 2.58
C THR A 46 -1.24 5.80 2.09
N GLN A 47 0.01 5.54 2.53
CA GLN A 47 1.16 6.32 2.07
C GLN A 47 1.40 6.18 0.56
N GLN A 48 1.19 4.98 0.02
CA GLN A 48 1.41 4.69 -1.38
C GLN A 48 0.34 5.31 -2.28
N ALA A 49 -0.88 5.51 -1.79
CA ALA A 49 -1.89 6.29 -2.50
C ALA A 49 -1.46 7.75 -2.69
N ASP A 50 -0.94 8.38 -1.63
CA ASP A 50 -0.43 9.75 -1.67
C ASP A 50 0.78 9.89 -2.61
N ASP A 51 1.69 8.91 -2.60
CA ASP A 51 2.87 8.91 -3.46
C ASP A 51 2.52 8.72 -4.94
N VAL A 52 1.50 7.93 -5.27
CA VAL A 52 1.00 7.77 -6.65
C VAL A 52 0.47 9.11 -7.19
N GLU A 53 -0.26 9.86 -6.38
CA GLU A 53 -0.76 11.18 -6.77
C GLU A 53 0.40 12.15 -7.08
N ARG A 54 1.44 12.15 -6.25
CA ARG A 54 2.62 12.99 -6.44
C ARG A 54 3.42 12.61 -7.68
N LEU A 55 3.57 11.31 -7.96
CA LEU A 55 4.23 10.82 -9.17
C LEU A 55 3.48 11.23 -10.43
N ASN A 56 2.15 11.11 -10.44
CA ASN A 56 1.32 11.53 -11.58
C ASN A 56 1.44 13.04 -11.81
N ALA A 57 1.37 13.86 -10.76
CA ALA A 57 1.55 15.31 -10.88
C ALA A 57 2.94 15.70 -11.43
N ALA A 58 3.99 14.97 -11.04
CA ALA A 58 5.33 15.18 -11.57
C ALA A 58 5.44 14.76 -13.05
N ALA A 59 4.79 13.65 -13.43
CA ALA A 59 4.73 13.19 -14.81
C ALA A 59 3.98 14.17 -15.71
N ASP A 60 2.84 14.71 -15.26
CA ASP A 60 2.07 15.71 -15.99
C ASP A 60 2.89 16.98 -16.22
N ARG A 61 3.60 17.44 -15.20
CA ARG A 61 4.51 18.58 -15.34
C ARG A 61 5.62 18.31 -16.35
N LEU A 62 6.30 17.16 -16.25
CA LEU A 62 7.36 16.78 -17.18
C LEU A 62 6.84 16.70 -18.62
N ASN A 63 5.65 16.12 -18.81
CA ASN A 63 5.02 16.03 -20.13
C ASN A 63 4.71 17.41 -20.71
N ALA A 64 4.27 18.36 -19.89
CA ALA A 64 4.03 19.74 -20.32
C ALA A 64 5.35 20.45 -20.71
N GLU A 65 6.40 20.29 -19.91
CA GLU A 65 7.74 20.83 -20.22
C GLU A 65 8.30 20.21 -21.52
N MET A 66 8.10 18.91 -21.73
CA MET A 66 8.49 18.23 -22.97
C MET A 66 7.70 18.71 -24.18
N ALA A 67 6.39 18.94 -24.04
CA ALA A 67 5.57 19.46 -25.12
C ALA A 67 6.04 20.85 -25.57
N GLU A 68 6.41 21.71 -24.63
CA GLU A 68 7.02 23.02 -24.91
C GLU A 68 8.34 22.87 -25.67
N VAL A 69 9.24 21.99 -25.23
CA VAL A 69 10.53 21.75 -25.93
C VAL A 69 10.32 21.20 -27.35
N LEU A 70 9.34 20.33 -27.55
CA LEU A 70 9.01 19.76 -28.87
C LEU A 70 8.45 20.82 -29.83
N GLU A 71 7.75 21.83 -29.32
CA GLU A 71 7.29 22.97 -30.12
C GLU A 71 8.48 23.70 -30.76
N PHE A 72 9.56 23.92 -30.01
CA PHE A 72 10.79 24.51 -30.53
C PHE A 72 11.54 23.64 -31.55
N GLN A 73 11.43 22.30 -31.46
CA GLN A 73 12.03 21.39 -32.43
C GLN A 73 11.19 21.22 -33.71
N SER A 74 9.88 21.42 -33.64
CA SER A 74 8.99 21.38 -34.80
C SER A 74 9.17 22.57 -35.74
N ALA A 75 9.76 23.65 -35.23
CA ALA A 75 10.16 24.83 -35.99
C ALA A 75 11.61 24.72 -36.50
N TRP A 76 12.00 23.59 -37.09
CA TRP A 76 13.10 23.61 -38.06
C TRP A 76 12.49 23.93 -39.42
N PRO A 77 12.69 25.15 -39.97
CA PRO A 77 12.33 25.37 -41.37
C PRO A 77 13.19 24.41 -42.18
N ASP A 78 12.55 23.59 -43.02
CA ASP A 78 13.22 22.92 -44.13
C ASP A 78 14.03 24.00 -44.85
N ALA A 79 15.35 23.97 -44.67
CA ALA A 79 16.25 24.91 -45.30
C ALA A 79 16.22 24.62 -46.80
N GLU A 80 15.65 25.56 -47.57
CA GLU A 80 15.74 25.65 -49.04
C GLU A 80 17.18 25.56 -49.54
#